data_AF-A0A832JML7-F1
#
_entry.id   AF-A0A832JML7-F1
#
_cell.length_a   1.000
_cell.length_b   1.000
_cell.length_c   1.000
_cell.angle_alpha   90.00
_cell.angle_beta   90.00
_cell.angle_gamma   90.00
#
_symmetry.space_group_name_H-M   'P 1'
#
loop_
_entity.id
_entity.type
_entity.pdbx_description
1 polymer ?
#
loop_
_entity_poly.entity_id
_entity_poly.type
_entity_poly.pdbx_seq_one_letter_code
_entity_poly.pdbx_strand_id
1 'polypeptide(L)'
;MRLEVLLEKTPFEKAKSADGLLDSYKRSWEKRLADLKKKEGVEAELKHAFKERVEVCGHEGVLWGFRVGGAPMLAALWYCEKSERSIALTFTPRSPEEKDLFLSMLKSCKCHYTSASEKALWSMLLFNVQLPQKYNLAAAKFTTFSSFCVFEDPEEGEYLVVGYSGVASAVLERYKRGLREWFDKNILKEAIRSLHVEVPKLKYEEEGENALVYRGETFSLIKSKRKILFGRIWLDKRIERVLANGVYFPSSKMEEAKRLIEDLTEQMKIMSI
;
A
#
# COMPACT_ATOMS: atom_id res chain seq x y z
N MET A 1 -2.63 -11.63 16.45
CA MET A 1 -2.25 -10.22 16.35
C MET A 1 -2.92 -9.64 15.13
N ARG A 2 -3.66 -8.56 15.29
CA ARG A 2 -4.35 -7.86 14.20
C ARG A 2 -4.13 -6.37 14.39
N LEU A 3 -3.84 -5.66 13.30
CA LEU A 3 -3.71 -4.21 13.27
C LEU A 3 -4.78 -3.68 12.31
N GLU A 4 -5.55 -2.70 12.74
CA GLU A 4 -6.59 -2.05 11.96
C GLU A 4 -6.33 -0.55 11.96
N VAL A 5 -6.45 0.08 10.80
CA VAL A 5 -6.28 1.52 10.64
C VAL A 5 -7.61 2.10 10.16
N LEU A 6 -8.09 3.13 10.84
CA LEU A 6 -9.15 4.01 10.34
C LEU A 6 -8.54 5.36 10.00
N LEU A 7 -8.73 5.81 8.76
CA LEU A 7 -8.29 7.12 8.26
C LEU A 7 -9.52 7.89 7.78
N GLU A 8 -9.90 8.93 8.51
CA GLU A 8 -11.05 9.78 8.16
C GLU A 8 -10.56 11.18 7.78
N LYS A 9 -10.92 11.69 6.60
CA LYS A 9 -10.61 13.07 6.21
C LYS A 9 -11.50 14.02 7.01
N THR A 10 -10.90 14.88 7.82
CA THR A 10 -11.59 15.83 8.67
C THR A 10 -10.91 17.19 8.53
N PRO A 11 -11.59 18.21 7.96
CA PRO A 11 -11.03 19.56 7.88
C PRO A 11 -10.57 20.06 9.23
N PHE A 12 -9.51 20.87 9.26
CA PHE A 12 -8.90 21.35 10.49
C PHE A 12 -9.90 22.01 11.44
N GLU A 13 -10.84 22.79 10.91
CA GLU A 13 -11.84 23.51 11.71
C GLU A 13 -12.85 22.59 12.40
N LYS A 14 -12.96 21.35 11.93
CA LYS A 14 -13.83 20.30 12.49
C LYS A 14 -13.05 19.26 13.29
N ALA A 15 -11.73 19.43 13.42
CA ALA A 15 -10.88 18.51 14.14
C ALA A 15 -11.30 18.44 15.61
N LYS A 16 -11.41 17.21 16.11
CA LYS A 16 -11.64 16.97 17.53
C LYS A 16 -10.29 16.89 18.24
N SER A 17 -10.25 17.31 19.50
CA SER A 17 -9.13 16.98 20.38
C SER A 17 -8.97 15.46 20.50
N ALA A 18 -7.80 15.00 20.95
CA ALA A 18 -7.55 13.58 21.18
C ALA A 18 -8.64 12.93 22.06
N ASP A 19 -9.14 13.63 23.07
CA ASP A 19 -10.23 13.16 23.92
C ASP A 19 -11.57 13.08 23.17
N GLY A 20 -11.89 14.09 22.36
CA GLY A 20 -13.08 14.07 21.52
C GLY A 20 -13.05 12.96 20.46
N LEU A 21 -11.87 12.63 19.93
CA LEU A 21 -11.67 11.47 19.05
C LEU A 21 -11.95 10.17 19.81
N LEU A 22 -11.39 10.00 21.01
CA LEU A 22 -11.64 8.84 21.86
C LEU A 22 -13.13 8.65 22.16
N ASP A 23 -13.85 9.70 22.53
CA ASP A 23 -15.29 9.61 22.82
C ASP A 23 -16.12 9.23 21.59
N SER A 24 -15.72 9.73 20.43
CA SER A 24 -16.36 9.36 19.15
C SER A 24 -16.09 7.90 18.81
N TYR A 25 -14.86 7.45 19.03
CA TYR A 25 -14.45 6.07 18.79
C TYR A 25 -15.12 5.08 19.77
N LYS A 26 -15.22 5.43 21.06
CA LYS A 26 -16.01 4.67 22.06
C LYS A 26 -17.46 4.48 21.61
N ARG A 27 -18.14 5.56 21.22
CA ARG A 27 -19.53 5.51 20.70
C ARG A 27 -19.65 4.62 19.47
N SER A 28 -18.65 4.63 18.59
CA SER A 28 -18.63 3.75 17.41
C SER A 28 -18.57 2.27 17.80
N TRP A 29 -17.79 1.93 18.83
CA TRP A 29 -17.72 0.57 19.38
C TRP A 29 -19.01 0.17 20.08
N GLU A 30 -19.58 1.03 20.92
CA GLU A 30 -20.86 0.78 21.61
C GLU A 30 -21.97 0.49 20.60
N LYS A 31 -22.06 1.30 19.54
CA LYS A 31 -23.00 1.07 18.43
C LYS A 31 -22.74 -0.27 17.74
N ARG A 32 -21.49 -0.60 17.43
CA ARG A 32 -21.11 -1.88 16.82
C ARG A 32 -21.52 -3.08 17.68
N LEU A 33 -21.33 -3.00 18.99
CA LEU A 33 -21.72 -4.07 19.92
C LEU A 33 -23.25 -4.18 20.03
N ALA A 34 -23.98 -3.06 20.07
CA ALA A 34 -25.44 -3.07 20.04
C ALA A 34 -25.99 -3.72 18.75
N ASP A 35 -25.39 -3.42 17.60
CA ASP A 35 -25.75 -4.00 16.32
C ASP A 35 -25.48 -5.52 16.27
N LEU A 36 -24.34 -5.97 16.80
CA LEU A 36 -24.00 -7.40 16.91
C LEU A 36 -24.96 -8.14 17.84
N LYS A 37 -25.30 -7.57 18.99
CA LYS A 37 -26.31 -8.16 19.89
C LYS A 37 -27.65 -8.31 19.19
N LYS A 38 -28.10 -7.28 18.47
CA LYS A 38 -29.39 -7.29 17.76
C LYS A 38 -29.45 -8.29 16.62
N LYS A 39 -28.36 -8.45 15.85
CA LYS A 39 -28.33 -9.27 14.62
C LYS A 39 -27.91 -10.71 14.87
N GLU A 40 -26.97 -10.92 15.78
CA GLU A 40 -26.26 -12.19 15.96
C GLU A 40 -26.43 -12.75 17.38
N GLY A 41 -27.12 -12.04 18.29
CA GLY A 41 -27.32 -12.48 19.67
C GLY A 41 -26.05 -12.47 20.52
N VAL A 42 -24.95 -11.90 20.02
CA VAL A 42 -23.66 -11.87 20.72
C VAL A 42 -23.70 -10.80 21.81
N GLU A 43 -23.57 -11.22 23.07
CA GLU A 43 -23.41 -10.30 24.20
C GLU A 43 -21.92 -10.08 24.50
N ALA A 44 -21.45 -8.87 24.20
CA ALA A 44 -20.11 -8.43 24.54
C ALA A 44 -20.15 -7.02 25.11
N GLU A 45 -19.33 -6.77 26.14
CA GLU A 45 -19.22 -5.48 26.79
C GLU A 45 -17.88 -4.83 26.45
N LEU A 46 -17.92 -3.50 26.29
CA LEU A 46 -16.74 -2.67 26.16
C LEU A 46 -16.23 -2.25 27.54
N LYS A 47 -15.12 -2.81 27.99
CA LYS A 47 -14.53 -2.49 29.31
C LYS A 47 -13.29 -1.62 29.15
N HIS A 48 -13.29 -0.47 29.79
CA HIS A 48 -12.11 0.39 29.90
C HIS A 48 -11.03 -0.29 30.76
N ALA A 49 -9.77 -0.21 30.33
CA ALA A 49 -8.62 -0.64 31.14
C ALA A 49 -7.75 0.54 31.56
N PHE A 50 -7.30 1.37 30.61
CA PHE A 50 -6.50 2.56 30.90
C PHE A 50 -6.59 3.60 29.78
N LYS A 51 -6.24 4.84 30.08
CA LYS A 51 -6.10 5.95 29.12
C LYS A 51 -4.80 6.68 29.41
N GLU A 52 -3.98 6.88 28.39
CA GLU A 52 -2.69 7.57 28.47
C GLU A 52 -2.56 8.58 27.33
N ARG A 53 -1.76 9.63 27.52
CA ARG A 53 -1.34 10.50 26.42
C ARG A 53 -0.22 9.82 25.64
N VAL A 54 -0.20 10.03 24.34
CA VAL A 54 0.86 9.53 23.45
C VAL A 54 1.16 10.62 22.43
N GLU A 55 2.39 10.66 21.94
CA GLU A 55 2.77 11.48 20.79
C GLU A 55 3.01 10.57 19.59
N VAL A 56 2.42 10.89 18.45
CA VAL A 56 2.60 10.14 17.20
C VAL A 56 3.00 11.12 16.10
N CYS A 57 4.24 11.00 15.61
CA CYS A 57 4.77 11.88 14.54
C CYS A 57 4.63 13.38 14.88
N GLY A 58 4.90 13.74 16.15
CA GLY A 58 4.78 15.12 16.66
C GLY A 58 3.35 15.59 16.94
N HIS A 59 2.34 14.72 16.82
CA HIS A 59 0.95 15.05 17.13
C HIS A 59 0.54 14.50 18.49
N GLU A 60 -0.20 15.30 19.27
CA GLU A 60 -0.81 14.82 20.51
C GLU A 60 -1.92 13.80 20.19
N GLY A 61 -1.86 12.66 20.86
CA GLY A 61 -2.84 11.60 20.76
C GLY A 61 -3.19 11.02 22.12
N VAL A 62 -4.08 10.04 22.08
CA VAL A 62 -4.50 9.26 23.23
C VAL A 62 -4.35 7.78 22.94
N LEU A 63 -3.70 7.07 23.86
CA LEU A 63 -3.66 5.62 23.90
C LEU A 63 -4.75 5.14 24.85
N TRP A 64 -5.63 4.28 24.35
CA TRP A 64 -6.72 3.70 25.11
C TRP A 64 -6.58 2.18 25.12
N GLY A 65 -6.40 1.62 26.31
CA GLY A 65 -6.51 0.18 26.55
C GLY A 65 -7.94 -0.18 26.94
N PHE A 66 -8.49 -1.19 26.29
CA PHE A 66 -9.85 -1.69 26.55
C PHE A 66 -9.97 -3.18 26.28
N ARG A 67 -11.10 -3.76 26.66
CA ARG A 67 -11.47 -5.14 26.35
C ARG A 67 -12.83 -5.19 25.68
N VAL A 68 -12.97 -6.11 24.72
CA VAL A 68 -14.25 -6.45 24.09
C VAL A 68 -14.43 -7.96 24.22
N GLY A 69 -15.48 -8.41 24.91
CA GLY A 69 -15.73 -9.84 25.11
C GLY A 69 -14.56 -10.59 25.75
N GLY A 70 -13.79 -9.92 26.62
CA GLY A 70 -12.59 -10.47 27.27
C GLY A 70 -11.29 -10.32 26.48
N ALA A 71 -11.34 -10.06 25.17
CA ALA A 71 -10.14 -9.86 24.36
C ALA A 71 -9.51 -8.47 24.62
N PRO A 72 -8.21 -8.38 24.94
CA PRO A 72 -7.51 -7.11 25.08
C PRO A 72 -7.37 -6.38 23.74
N MET A 73 -7.50 -5.07 23.77
CA MET A 73 -7.38 -4.17 22.63
C MET A 73 -6.63 -2.90 23.05
N LEU A 74 -5.81 -2.36 22.15
CA LEU A 74 -5.17 -1.06 22.27
C LEU A 74 -5.60 -0.20 21.10
N ALA A 75 -5.97 1.05 21.34
CA ALA A 75 -6.22 2.03 20.28
C ALA A 75 -5.42 3.30 20.53
N ALA A 76 -4.64 3.73 19.53
CA ALA A 76 -4.04 5.05 19.50
C ALA A 76 -4.85 5.94 18.57
N LEU A 77 -5.26 7.11 19.06
CA LEU A 77 -6.06 8.07 18.30
C LEU A 77 -5.38 9.42 18.30
N TRP A 78 -5.23 10.01 17.12
CA TRP A 78 -4.68 11.35 16.95
C TRP A 78 -5.24 12.02 15.70
N TYR A 79 -5.09 13.33 15.63
CA TYR A 79 -5.41 14.10 14.45
C TYR A 79 -4.11 14.64 13.83
N CYS A 80 -4.03 14.67 12.51
CA CYS A 80 -2.92 15.27 11.78
C CYS A 80 -3.43 16.44 10.93
N GLU A 81 -3.03 17.65 11.30
CA GLU A 81 -3.43 18.90 10.63
C GLU A 81 -2.92 18.95 9.19
N LYS A 82 -1.69 18.48 8.94
CA LYS A 82 -1.07 18.55 7.62
C LYS A 82 -1.75 17.65 6.59
N SER A 83 -2.27 16.50 7.03
CA SER A 83 -3.00 15.58 6.15
C SER A 83 -4.53 15.75 6.24
N GLU A 84 -5.00 16.65 7.13
CA GLU A 84 -6.39 16.83 7.53
C GLU A 84 -7.12 15.51 7.82
N ARG A 85 -6.53 14.68 8.69
CA ARG A 85 -7.07 13.34 8.98
C ARG A 85 -7.13 13.03 10.47
N SER A 86 -8.28 12.50 10.87
CA SER A 86 -8.43 11.77 12.13
C SER A 86 -7.99 10.33 11.92
N ILE A 87 -7.12 9.83 12.80
CA ILE A 87 -6.51 8.51 12.67
C ILE A 87 -6.81 7.71 13.93
N ALA A 88 -7.29 6.47 13.74
CA ALA A 88 -7.37 5.48 14.82
C ALA A 88 -6.63 4.21 14.41
N LEU A 89 -5.55 3.90 15.14
CA LEU A 89 -4.80 2.67 14.98
C LEU A 89 -5.21 1.71 16.09
N THR A 90 -5.84 0.59 15.73
CA THR A 90 -6.36 -0.40 16.67
C THR A 90 -5.53 -1.67 16.58
N PHE A 91 -5.06 -2.17 17.71
CA PHE A 91 -4.23 -3.35 17.81
C PHE A 91 -4.88 -4.38 18.74
N THR A 92 -5.04 -5.60 18.24
CA THR A 92 -5.48 -6.76 19.01
C THR A 92 -4.25 -7.60 19.36
N PRO A 93 -3.66 -7.40 20.55
CA PRO A 93 -2.48 -8.15 20.97
C PRO A 93 -2.80 -9.62 21.27
N ARG A 94 -1.78 -10.47 21.25
CA ARG A 94 -1.87 -11.86 21.76
C ARG A 94 -1.75 -11.92 23.28
N SER A 95 -0.95 -11.03 23.88
CA SER A 95 -0.82 -10.88 25.34
C SER A 95 -0.79 -9.40 25.73
N PRO A 96 -1.17 -9.05 26.98
CA PRO A 96 -1.09 -7.66 27.46
C PRO A 96 0.32 -7.03 27.40
N GLU A 97 1.37 -7.85 27.37
CA GLU A 97 2.77 -7.43 27.30
C GLU A 97 3.15 -6.83 25.93
N GLU A 98 2.35 -7.06 24.89
CA GLU A 98 2.58 -6.50 23.55
C GLU A 98 2.27 -4.99 23.46
N LYS A 99 1.98 -4.30 24.58
CA LYS A 99 1.83 -2.84 24.62
C LYS A 99 3.09 -2.12 24.14
N ASP A 100 4.27 -2.57 24.58
CA ASP A 100 5.55 -1.93 24.19
C ASP A 100 5.85 -2.12 22.70
N LEU A 101 5.46 -3.28 22.14
CA LEU A 101 5.50 -3.51 20.69
C LEU A 101 4.58 -2.51 19.97
N PHE A 102 3.35 -2.30 20.46
CA PHE A 102 2.42 -1.33 19.88
C PHE A 102 2.97 0.11 19.94
N LEU A 103 3.55 0.51 21.07
CA LEU A 103 4.21 1.82 21.21
C LEU A 103 5.41 1.96 20.25
N SER A 104 6.20 0.91 20.05
CA SER A 104 7.29 0.90 19.07
C SER A 104 6.77 1.05 17.64
N MET A 105 5.66 0.40 17.29
CA MET A 105 5.02 0.57 15.98
C MET A 105 4.53 2.00 15.80
N LEU A 106 3.91 2.62 16.81
CA LEU A 106 3.46 4.01 16.75
C LEU A 106 4.59 5.00 16.46
N LYS A 107 5.79 4.77 17.02
CA LYS A 107 6.97 5.60 16.73
C LYS A 107 7.41 5.53 15.26
N SER A 108 7.09 4.43 14.56
CA SER A 108 7.38 4.26 13.13
C SER A 108 6.26 4.78 12.21
N CYS A 109 5.08 5.11 12.76
CA CYS A 109 3.96 5.60 11.97
C CYS A 109 4.23 7.01 11.45
N LYS A 110 3.91 7.23 10.18
CA LYS A 110 3.87 8.55 9.55
C LYS A 110 2.44 8.87 9.12
N CYS A 111 1.97 10.06 9.44
CA CYS A 111 0.64 10.56 9.03
C CYS A 111 0.71 11.59 7.90
N HIS A 112 1.88 12.19 7.69
CA HIS A 112 2.14 13.16 6.63
C HIS A 112 3.62 13.09 6.23
N TYR A 113 3.94 13.69 5.10
CA TYR A 113 5.31 13.85 4.66
C TYR A 113 5.86 15.20 5.07
N THR A 114 7.14 15.22 5.45
CA THR A 114 7.84 16.40 5.96
C THR A 114 8.33 17.33 4.84
N SER A 115 8.56 16.79 3.64
CA SER A 115 8.94 17.55 2.45
C SER A 115 8.25 16.97 1.21
N ALA A 116 8.15 17.74 0.12
CA ALA A 116 7.63 17.23 -1.16
C ALA A 116 8.55 16.20 -1.83
N SER A 117 9.83 16.15 -1.45
CA SER A 117 10.81 15.19 -1.97
C SER A 117 10.83 13.86 -1.20
N GLU A 118 10.19 13.79 -0.04
CA GLU A 118 10.09 12.56 0.74
C GLU A 118 9.29 11.51 -0.04
N LYS A 119 9.74 10.26 -0.03
CA LYS A 119 9.04 9.16 -0.71
C LYS A 119 8.18 8.37 0.27
N ALA A 120 7.00 7.95 -0.20
CA ALA A 120 6.08 7.04 0.44
C ALA A 120 6.65 5.61 0.47
N LEU A 121 6.80 5.03 1.66
CA LEU A 121 7.16 3.61 1.80
C LEU A 121 5.92 2.73 1.60
N TRP A 122 6.00 1.82 0.64
CA TRP A 122 5.01 0.78 0.38
C TRP A 122 5.62 -0.59 0.60
N SER A 123 5.07 -1.34 1.55
CA SER A 123 5.47 -2.72 1.87
C SER A 123 4.58 -3.72 1.13
N MET A 124 5.18 -4.59 0.32
CA MET A 124 4.49 -5.60 -0.50
C MET A 124 4.83 -7.04 -0.07
N LEU A 125 4.81 -7.30 1.22
CA LEU A 125 5.24 -8.56 1.87
C LEU A 125 6.72 -8.88 1.70
N LEU A 126 7.18 -9.13 0.46
CA LEU A 126 8.53 -9.64 0.18
C LEU A 126 9.55 -8.56 -0.25
N PHE A 127 9.10 -7.33 -0.45
CA PHE A 127 9.97 -6.17 -0.65
C PHE A 127 9.23 -4.87 -0.31
N ASN A 128 10.03 -3.82 -0.16
CA ASN A 128 9.58 -2.46 0.05
C ASN A 128 9.94 -1.61 -1.17
N VAL A 129 9.06 -0.69 -1.56
CA VAL A 129 9.37 0.36 -2.53
C VAL A 129 9.08 1.72 -1.92
N GLN A 130 9.86 2.70 -2.32
CA GLN A 130 9.72 4.10 -1.99
C GLN A 130 9.27 4.84 -3.23
N LEU A 131 8.06 5.39 -3.20
CA LEU A 131 7.43 6.08 -4.33
C LEU A 131 7.27 7.57 -4.05
N PRO A 132 7.30 8.44 -5.07
CA PRO A 132 6.81 9.81 -4.93
C PRO A 132 5.38 9.85 -4.33
N GLN A 133 5.09 10.85 -3.50
CA GLN A 133 3.84 10.95 -2.73
C GLN A 133 2.59 11.07 -3.59
N LYS A 134 2.75 11.49 -4.85
CA LYS A 134 1.68 11.61 -5.84
C LYS A 134 1.02 10.26 -6.16
N TYR A 135 1.72 9.14 -5.93
CA TYR A 135 1.22 7.80 -6.24
C TYR A 135 0.39 7.20 -5.09
N ASN A 136 -0.91 7.05 -5.31
CA ASN A 136 -1.85 6.37 -4.42
C ASN A 136 -2.05 4.91 -4.83
N LEU A 137 -2.28 4.00 -3.89
CA LEU A 137 -2.61 2.62 -4.23
C LEU A 137 -4.01 2.53 -4.86
N ALA A 138 -4.07 2.16 -6.13
CA ALA A 138 -5.31 2.00 -6.89
C ALA A 138 -5.82 0.55 -6.87
N ALA A 139 -4.91 -0.42 -6.92
CA ALA A 139 -5.25 -1.84 -6.84
C ALA A 139 -4.11 -2.65 -6.24
N ALA A 140 -4.44 -3.75 -5.58
CA ALA A 140 -3.45 -4.71 -5.10
C ALA A 140 -4.02 -6.13 -5.08
N LYS A 141 -3.12 -7.09 -5.26
CA LYS A 141 -3.37 -8.49 -4.99
C LYS A 141 -2.18 -9.05 -4.24
N PHE A 142 -2.45 -9.65 -3.09
CA PHE A 142 -1.44 -10.30 -2.27
C PHE A 142 -1.77 -11.78 -2.14
N THR A 143 -0.86 -12.63 -2.61
CA THR A 143 -0.93 -14.08 -2.39
C THR A 143 0.42 -14.57 -1.90
N THR A 144 0.47 -15.79 -1.35
CA THR A 144 1.69 -16.38 -0.79
C THR A 144 2.87 -16.37 -1.76
N PHE A 145 2.62 -16.59 -3.06
CA PHE A 145 3.67 -16.74 -4.06
C PHE A 145 3.65 -15.69 -5.16
N SER A 146 2.67 -14.79 -5.17
CA SER A 146 2.57 -13.76 -6.20
C SER A 146 1.82 -12.55 -5.65
N SER A 147 2.40 -11.37 -5.79
CA SER A 147 1.72 -10.13 -5.44
C SER A 147 1.99 -9.05 -6.47
N PHE A 148 1.03 -8.15 -6.62
CA PHE A 148 1.23 -6.91 -7.35
C PHE A 148 0.47 -5.77 -6.70
N CYS A 149 0.98 -4.57 -6.95
CA CYS A 149 0.33 -3.32 -6.66
C CYS A 149 0.30 -2.46 -7.92
N VAL A 150 -0.79 -1.73 -8.07
CA VAL A 150 -0.97 -0.68 -9.06
C VAL A 150 -1.18 0.61 -8.30
N PHE A 151 -0.35 1.60 -8.60
CA PHE A 151 -0.43 2.93 -8.05
C PHE A 151 -0.86 3.93 -9.12
N GLU A 152 -1.62 4.95 -8.75
CA GLU A 152 -2.10 5.99 -9.65
C GLU A 152 -1.64 7.37 -9.17
N ASP A 153 -1.22 8.21 -10.12
CA ASP A 153 -1.19 9.66 -9.96
C ASP A 153 -2.46 10.20 -10.61
N PRO A 154 -3.49 10.56 -9.81
CA PRO A 154 -4.78 10.97 -10.34
C PRO A 154 -4.74 12.33 -11.03
N GLU A 155 -3.77 13.18 -10.71
CA GLU A 155 -3.64 14.52 -11.30
C GLU A 155 -3.11 14.41 -12.75
N GLU A 156 -2.15 13.52 -12.97
CA GLU A 156 -1.45 13.37 -14.24
C GLU A 156 -1.97 12.18 -15.09
N GLY A 157 -2.84 11.35 -14.50
CA GLY A 157 -3.32 10.11 -15.10
C GLY A 157 -2.15 9.19 -15.46
N GLU A 158 -1.23 9.02 -14.51
CA GLU A 158 -0.11 8.08 -14.58
C GLU A 158 -0.40 6.86 -13.73
N TYR A 159 0.08 5.70 -14.14
CA TYR A 159 -0.03 4.49 -13.35
C TYR A 159 1.31 3.79 -13.24
N LEU A 160 1.64 3.34 -12.05
CA LEU A 160 2.82 2.53 -11.78
C LEU A 160 2.39 1.12 -11.38
N VAL A 161 3.00 0.12 -11.98
CA VAL A 161 2.80 -1.29 -11.64
C VAL A 161 4.07 -1.82 -11.03
N VAL A 162 3.94 -2.52 -9.91
CA VAL A 162 5.04 -3.28 -9.29
C VAL A 162 4.50 -4.65 -8.91
N GLY A 163 5.23 -5.72 -9.23
CA GLY A 163 4.79 -7.05 -8.90
C GLY A 163 5.89 -8.10 -8.94
N TYR A 164 5.57 -9.27 -8.39
CA TYR A 164 6.49 -10.39 -8.32
C TYR A 164 5.81 -11.75 -8.27
N SER A 165 6.59 -12.79 -8.51
CA SER A 165 6.28 -14.15 -8.09
C SER A 165 7.51 -14.82 -7.47
N GLY A 166 7.32 -15.53 -6.37
CA GLY A 166 8.34 -16.38 -5.75
C GLY A 166 8.40 -17.77 -6.39
N VAL A 167 9.46 -18.52 -6.05
CA VAL A 167 9.73 -19.87 -6.59
C VAL A 167 9.80 -19.84 -8.12
N ALA A 168 10.60 -18.91 -8.64
CA ALA A 168 10.60 -18.53 -10.04
C ALA A 168 10.89 -19.69 -11.00
N SER A 169 11.81 -20.60 -10.65
CA SER A 169 12.08 -21.81 -11.41
C SER A 169 10.81 -22.62 -11.68
N ALA A 170 10.06 -23.00 -10.63
CA ALA A 170 8.82 -23.75 -10.75
C ALA A 170 7.67 -22.96 -11.42
N VAL A 171 7.66 -21.63 -11.26
CA VAL A 171 6.66 -20.75 -11.89
C VAL A 171 6.90 -20.68 -13.39
N LEU A 172 8.13 -20.41 -13.83
CA LEU A 172 8.47 -20.16 -15.23
C LEU A 172 8.38 -21.40 -16.10
N GLU A 173 8.63 -22.60 -15.57
CA GLU A 173 8.42 -23.88 -16.28
C GLU A 173 7.00 -24.03 -16.85
N ARG A 174 6.01 -23.38 -16.24
CA ARG A 174 4.60 -23.43 -16.67
C ARG A 174 4.29 -22.53 -17.87
N TYR A 175 5.21 -21.63 -18.23
CA TYR A 175 5.00 -20.63 -19.29
C TYR A 175 5.94 -20.91 -20.46
N LYS A 176 5.37 -21.29 -21.61
CA LYS A 176 6.12 -21.64 -22.82
C LYS A 176 6.98 -20.49 -23.34
N ARG A 177 6.55 -19.24 -23.12
CA ARG A 177 7.32 -18.03 -23.49
C ARG A 177 7.95 -17.33 -22.27
N GLY A 178 8.19 -18.08 -21.19
CA GLY A 178 8.92 -17.61 -20.01
C GLY A 178 8.36 -16.32 -19.41
N LEU A 179 9.28 -15.38 -19.11
CA LEU A 179 8.99 -14.10 -18.45
C LEU A 179 7.86 -13.31 -19.12
N ARG A 180 7.86 -13.25 -20.45
CA ARG A 180 6.85 -12.50 -21.22
C ARG A 180 5.45 -13.04 -20.96
N GLU A 181 5.25 -14.33 -21.15
CA GLU A 181 3.93 -14.94 -20.98
C GLU A 181 3.47 -14.92 -19.53
N TRP A 182 4.40 -15.08 -18.57
CA TRP A 182 4.11 -14.89 -17.15
C TRP A 182 3.59 -13.47 -16.88
N PHE A 183 4.28 -12.43 -17.37
CA PHE A 183 3.89 -11.05 -17.14
C PHE A 183 2.53 -10.72 -17.76
N ASP A 184 2.34 -11.09 -19.04
CA ASP A 184 1.09 -10.88 -19.78
C ASP A 184 -0.11 -11.47 -19.03
N LYS A 185 0.04 -12.68 -18.48
CA LYS A 185 -1.06 -13.44 -17.84
C LYS A 185 -1.34 -13.04 -16.39
N ASN A 186 -0.30 -12.77 -15.60
CA ASN A 186 -0.45 -12.63 -14.15
C ASN A 186 -0.44 -11.19 -13.65
N ILE A 187 0.33 -10.31 -14.29
CA ILE A 187 0.49 -8.93 -13.84
C ILE A 187 -0.28 -8.01 -14.76
N LEU A 188 0.07 -8.02 -16.05
CA LEU A 188 -0.46 -7.08 -17.02
C LEU A 188 -1.99 -7.18 -17.12
N LYS A 189 -2.53 -8.36 -17.41
CA LYS A 189 -3.99 -8.57 -17.52
C LYS A 189 -4.77 -8.15 -16.27
N GLU A 190 -4.23 -8.43 -15.09
CA GLU A 190 -4.91 -8.12 -13.82
C GLU A 190 -4.80 -6.64 -13.47
N ALA A 191 -3.61 -6.05 -13.58
CA ALA A 191 -3.37 -4.62 -13.38
C ALA A 191 -4.20 -3.77 -14.34
N ILE A 192 -4.30 -4.16 -15.61
CA ILE A 192 -5.07 -3.41 -16.62
C ILE A 192 -6.55 -3.39 -16.30
N ARG A 193 -7.12 -4.54 -15.89
CA ARG A 193 -8.54 -4.61 -15.55
C ARG A 193 -8.90 -3.62 -14.45
N SER A 194 -8.01 -3.40 -13.49
CA SER A 194 -8.23 -2.39 -12.46
C SER A 194 -8.13 -0.94 -12.98
N LEU A 195 -7.35 -0.69 -14.02
CA LEU A 195 -7.02 0.67 -14.46
C LEU A 195 -8.06 1.32 -15.39
N HIS A 196 -8.96 0.54 -16.01
CA HIS A 196 -9.93 1.06 -17.00
C HIS A 196 -9.30 1.92 -18.12
N VAL A 197 -8.01 1.74 -18.42
CA VAL A 197 -7.27 2.47 -19.47
C VAL A 197 -7.06 1.62 -20.72
N GLU A 198 -6.87 2.29 -21.85
CA GLU A 198 -6.39 1.65 -23.07
C GLU A 198 -4.95 1.17 -22.90
N VAL A 199 -4.69 -0.08 -23.26
CA VAL A 199 -3.36 -0.68 -23.10
C VAL A 199 -2.75 -0.87 -24.46
N PRO A 200 -1.59 -0.28 -24.70
CA PRO A 200 -0.94 -0.43 -25.97
C PRO A 200 -0.42 -1.85 -26.16
N LYS A 201 -0.37 -2.29 -27.41
CA LYS A 201 0.31 -3.53 -27.76
C LYS A 201 1.79 -3.43 -27.39
N LEU A 202 2.23 -4.29 -26.48
CA LEU A 202 3.60 -4.29 -26.00
C LEU A 202 4.56 -4.96 -26.99
N LYS A 203 5.71 -4.31 -27.20
CA LYS A 203 6.92 -4.90 -27.76
C LYS A 203 7.87 -5.22 -26.61
N TYR A 204 8.61 -6.31 -26.77
CA TYR A 204 9.54 -6.82 -25.78
C TYR A 204 10.93 -6.89 -26.41
N GLU A 205 11.94 -6.43 -25.68
CA GLU A 205 13.34 -6.43 -26.06
C GLU A 205 14.13 -7.13 -24.94
N GLU A 206 15.05 -8.01 -25.31
CA GLU A 206 15.90 -8.72 -24.33
C GLU A 206 16.94 -7.79 -23.73
N GLU A 207 17.04 -7.77 -22.40
CA GLU A 207 18.02 -7.00 -21.64
C GLU A 207 18.93 -7.98 -20.89
N GLY A 208 19.69 -8.77 -21.63
CA GLY A 208 20.48 -9.88 -21.10
C GLY A 208 19.66 -11.17 -20.93
N GLU A 209 20.30 -12.22 -20.38
CA GLU A 209 19.75 -13.58 -20.39
C GLU A 209 18.46 -13.74 -19.57
N ASN A 210 18.27 -12.91 -18.53
CA ASN A 210 17.22 -13.10 -17.53
C ASN A 210 16.32 -11.87 -17.37
N ALA A 211 16.31 -10.95 -18.34
CA ALA A 211 15.48 -9.74 -18.27
C ALA A 211 14.93 -9.32 -19.63
N LEU A 212 13.77 -8.67 -19.58
CA LEU A 212 13.07 -8.09 -20.72
C LEU A 212 12.72 -6.64 -20.38
N VAL A 213 12.94 -5.75 -21.33
CA VAL A 213 12.33 -4.41 -21.36
C VAL A 213 11.09 -4.50 -22.22
N TYR A 214 10.00 -3.85 -21.80
CA TYR A 214 8.80 -3.75 -22.61
C TYR A 214 8.39 -2.31 -22.84
N ARG A 215 7.84 -2.05 -24.04
CA ARG A 215 7.31 -0.75 -24.42
C ARG A 215 6.08 -0.90 -25.31
N GLY A 216 5.05 -0.12 -25.03
CA GLY A 216 3.91 0.09 -25.92
C GLY A 216 3.49 1.56 -25.91
N GLU A 217 2.87 2.01 -26.99
CA GLU A 217 2.37 3.38 -27.14
C GLU A 217 0.92 3.35 -27.64
N THR A 218 0.03 4.10 -27.00
CA THR A 218 -1.37 4.22 -27.43
C THR A 218 -1.45 5.06 -28.69
N PHE A 219 -2.44 4.79 -29.52
CA PHE A 219 -2.63 5.57 -30.73
C PHE A 219 -3.37 6.87 -30.41
N SER A 220 -2.75 8.01 -30.70
CA SER A 220 -3.44 9.30 -30.73
C SER A 220 -2.86 10.21 -31.82
N LEU A 221 -3.76 10.88 -32.54
CA LEU A 221 -3.41 11.90 -33.53
C LEU A 221 -2.74 13.12 -32.88
N ILE A 222 -3.06 13.41 -31.62
CA ILE A 222 -2.46 14.48 -30.84
C ILE A 222 -1.33 13.88 -29.99
N LYS A 223 -0.07 14.23 -30.27
CA LYS A 223 1.11 13.70 -29.55
C LYS A 223 1.00 13.86 -28.02
N SER A 224 0.48 14.99 -27.54
CA SER A 224 0.30 15.23 -26.10
C SER A 224 -0.69 14.29 -25.41
N LYS A 225 -1.57 13.62 -26.16
CA LYS A 225 -2.51 12.61 -25.65
C LYS A 225 -1.97 11.19 -25.75
N ARG A 226 -0.81 10.97 -26.38
CA ARG A 226 -0.20 9.64 -26.46
C ARG A 226 0.33 9.23 -25.11
N LYS A 227 -0.04 8.04 -24.68
CA LYS A 227 0.43 7.42 -23.44
C LYS A 227 1.36 6.27 -23.80
N ILE A 228 2.40 6.10 -23.00
CA ILE A 228 3.39 5.04 -23.14
C ILE A 228 3.28 4.15 -21.92
N LEU A 229 3.30 2.83 -22.14
CA LEU A 229 3.55 1.84 -21.11
C LEU A 229 4.98 1.33 -21.29
N PHE A 230 5.84 1.53 -20.29
CA PHE A 230 7.24 1.16 -20.31
C PHE A 230 7.64 0.49 -19.00
N GLY A 231 8.48 -0.54 -19.04
CA GLY A 231 8.95 -1.18 -17.82
C GLY A 231 9.91 -2.34 -18.05
N ARG A 232 10.19 -3.06 -16.98
CA ARG A 232 11.11 -4.21 -16.94
C ARG A 232 10.47 -5.42 -16.30
N ILE A 233 10.88 -6.60 -16.77
CA ILE A 233 10.58 -7.90 -16.18
C ILE A 233 11.88 -8.66 -16.08
N TRP A 234 12.21 -9.22 -14.92
CA TRP A 234 13.45 -9.97 -14.77
C TRP A 234 13.31 -11.13 -13.79
N LEU A 235 14.16 -12.13 -13.97
CA LEU A 235 14.37 -13.23 -13.05
C LEU A 235 15.60 -12.91 -12.19
N ASP A 236 15.41 -12.77 -10.88
CA ASP A 236 16.51 -12.76 -9.91
C ASP A 236 16.69 -14.16 -9.32
N LYS A 237 17.70 -14.88 -9.83
CA LYS A 237 18.05 -16.25 -9.42
C LYS A 237 18.55 -16.34 -7.97
N ARG A 238 19.04 -15.25 -7.39
CA ARG A 238 19.59 -15.25 -6.01
C ARG A 238 18.49 -15.43 -4.97
N ILE A 239 17.31 -14.88 -5.27
CA ILE A 239 16.14 -14.91 -4.40
C ILE A 239 15.01 -15.80 -4.95
N GLU A 240 15.25 -16.46 -6.08
CA GLU A 240 14.28 -17.28 -6.81
C GLU A 240 12.95 -16.54 -7.06
N ARG A 241 13.04 -15.32 -7.62
CA ARG A 241 11.85 -14.49 -7.92
C ARG A 241 11.82 -13.97 -9.34
N VAL A 242 10.62 -13.94 -9.91
CA VAL A 242 10.30 -13.12 -11.08
C VAL A 242 9.80 -11.78 -10.58
N LEU A 243 10.34 -10.70 -11.10
CA LEU A 243 10.05 -9.33 -10.71
C LEU A 243 9.59 -8.55 -11.94
N ALA A 244 8.65 -7.63 -11.73
CA ALA A 244 8.20 -6.73 -12.78
C ALA A 244 7.90 -5.35 -12.20
N ASN A 245 8.29 -4.33 -12.96
CA ASN A 245 7.83 -2.97 -12.74
C ASN A 245 7.46 -2.31 -14.09
N GLY A 246 6.66 -1.26 -14.03
CA GLY A 246 6.29 -0.50 -15.21
C GLY A 246 5.51 0.75 -14.89
N VAL A 247 5.51 1.67 -15.83
CA VAL A 247 4.83 2.94 -15.73
C VAL A 247 4.06 3.23 -17.02
N TYR A 248 2.81 3.65 -16.85
CA TYR A 248 1.92 4.18 -17.87
C TYR A 248 1.84 5.70 -17.71
N PHE A 249 2.28 6.47 -18.70
CA PHE A 249 2.49 7.91 -18.54
C PHE A 249 2.35 8.68 -19.87
N PRO A 250 2.15 10.02 -19.85
CA PRO A 250 2.20 10.84 -21.05
C PRO A 250 3.56 10.76 -21.76
N SER A 251 3.56 10.62 -23.09
CA SER A 251 4.81 10.51 -23.87
C SER A 251 5.83 11.64 -23.64
N SER A 252 5.37 12.82 -23.22
CA SER A 252 6.20 13.97 -22.85
C SER A 252 7.08 13.76 -21.61
N LYS A 253 6.79 12.75 -20.77
CA LYS A 253 7.50 12.49 -19.50
C LYS A 253 8.46 11.30 -19.54
N MET A 254 8.91 10.90 -20.73
CA MET A 254 9.77 9.71 -20.91
C MET A 254 11.00 9.68 -20.01
N GLU A 255 11.71 10.80 -19.85
CA GLU A 255 12.94 10.85 -19.04
C GLU A 255 12.68 10.83 -17.53
N GLU A 256 11.51 11.27 -17.06
CA GLU A 256 11.08 11.08 -15.67
C GLU A 256 10.71 9.61 -15.43
N ALA A 257 9.93 9.03 -16.35
CA ALA A 257 9.50 7.64 -16.30
C ALA A 257 10.68 6.66 -16.28
N LYS A 258 11.71 6.87 -17.12
CA LYS A 258 12.92 6.03 -17.12
C LYS A 258 13.62 6.06 -15.77
N ARG A 259 13.85 7.25 -15.20
CA ARG A 259 14.49 7.42 -13.90
C ARG A 259 13.71 6.74 -12.77
N LEU A 260 12.38 6.84 -12.81
CA LEU A 260 11.50 6.15 -11.86
C LEU A 260 11.63 4.62 -11.97
N ILE A 261 11.64 4.08 -13.19
CA ILE A 261 11.79 2.63 -13.42
C ILE A 261 13.17 2.14 -13.00
N GLU A 262 14.23 2.89 -13.28
CA GLU A 262 15.59 2.55 -12.83
C GLU A 262 15.69 2.51 -11.31
N ASP A 263 15.22 3.56 -10.62
CA ASP A 263 15.17 3.63 -9.16
C ASP A 263 14.37 2.45 -8.57
N LEU A 264 13.21 2.14 -9.13
CA LEU A 264 12.40 1.00 -8.71
C LEU A 264 13.07 -0.34 -8.94
N THR A 265 13.74 -0.53 -10.09
CA THR A 265 14.48 -1.75 -10.37
C THR A 265 15.59 -1.96 -9.33
N GLU A 266 16.31 -0.91 -8.95
CA GLU A 266 17.35 -1.01 -7.92
C GLU A 266 16.76 -1.31 -6.54
N GLN A 267 15.68 -0.62 -6.15
CA GLN A 267 15.01 -0.90 -4.88
C GLN A 267 14.50 -2.35 -4.80
N MET A 268 13.93 -2.88 -5.87
CA MET A 268 13.39 -4.25 -5.92
C MET A 268 14.48 -5.34 -5.94
N LYS A 269 15.74 -4.99 -6.22
CA LYS A 269 16.90 -5.89 -6.08
C LYS A 269 17.37 -5.99 -4.62
N ILE A 270 17.02 -5.02 -3.77
CA ILE A 270 17.39 -5.01 -2.36
C ILE A 270 16.40 -5.87 -1.59
N MET A 271 16.91 -6.87 -0.87
CA MET A 271 16.07 -7.69 0.00
C MET A 271 15.62 -6.86 1.21
N SER A 272 14.31 -6.76 1.41
CA SER A 272 13.79 -6.49 2.75
C SER A 272 13.97 -7.76 3.58
N ILE A 273 14.91 -7.73 4.53
CA ILE A 273 15.11 -8.78 5.54
C ILE A 273 14.00 -8.66 6.58
#